data_AF-A0A833GMW7-F1
#
_entry.id   AF-A0A833GMW7-F1
#
_cell.length_a   1.000
_cell.length_b   1.000
_cell.length_c   1.000
_cell.angle_alpha   90.00
_cell.angle_beta   90.00
_cell.angle_gamma   90.00
#
_symmetry.space_group_name_H-M   'P 1'
#
loop_
_entity.id
_entity.type
_entity.pdbx_description
1 polymer ?
#
loop_
_entity_poly.entity_id
_entity_poly.type
_entity_poly.pdbx_seq_one_letter_code
_entity_poly.pdbx_strand_id
1 'polypeptide(L)' 'MSALFVTGAYAAELKVGYVNTQRIFRDAPAAQKAAKKLEGEFAKRDQDLQRMAKQLQGLQENLEKNSVTMAE' A
#
# COMPACT_ATOMS: atom_id res chain seq x y z
N MET A 1 46.93 44.64 41.27
CA MET A 1 46.77 44.28 39.84
C MET A 1 46.64 42.76 39.78
N SER A 2 45.47 42.18 40.07
CA SER A 2 44.21 42.19 39.29
C SER A 2 44.35 41.46 37.96
N ALA A 3 43.88 40.20 37.91
CA ALA A 3 42.90 39.74 36.93
C ALA A 3 42.44 38.32 37.30
N LEU A 4 41.19 38.20 37.76
CA LEU A 4 40.48 36.93 37.90
C LEU A 4 39.68 36.75 36.59
N PHE A 5 39.99 35.74 35.79
CA PHE A 5 39.24 35.43 34.57
C PHE A 5 37.96 34.67 34.95
N VAL A 6 36.80 35.28 34.72
CA VAL A 6 35.50 34.61 34.81
C VAL A 6 35.21 33.92 33.47
N THR A 7 35.11 32.60 33.49
CA THR A 7 34.66 31.81 32.34
C THR A 7 33.13 31.75 32.37
N GLY A 8 32.48 32.57 31.53
CA GLY A 8 31.04 32.51 31.33
C GLY A 8 30.65 31.25 30.56
N ALA A 9 29.72 30.45 31.10
CA ALA A 9 29.15 29.32 30.38
C ALA A 9 28.21 29.83 29.28
N TYR A 10 28.65 29.75 28.02
CA TYR A 10 27.78 29.97 26.87
C TYR A 10 26.92 28.72 26.66
N ALA A 11 25.65 28.78 27.04
CA ALA A 11 24.69 27.73 26.69
C ALA A 11 24.38 27.81 25.19
N ALA A 12 24.73 26.78 24.43
CA ALA A 12 24.35 26.67 23.03
C ALA A 12 22.81 26.56 22.93
N GLU A 13 22.21 27.36 22.06
CA GLU A 13 20.77 27.35 21.79
C GLU A 13 20.31 25.93 21.39
N LEU A 14 19.44 25.34 22.20
CA LEU A 14 18.99 23.95 22.04
C LEU A 14 17.97 23.87 20.90
N LYS A 15 18.41 23.46 19.71
CA LYS A 15 17.53 23.24 18.54
C LYS A 15 16.99 21.81 18.54
N VAL A 16 15.76 21.64 19.01
CA VAL A 16 15.06 20.35 18.99
C VAL A 16 14.13 20.30 17.78
N GLY A 17 14.43 19.41 16.82
CA GLY A 17 13.52 19.07 15.72
C GLY A 17 12.73 17.82 16.05
N TYR A 18 11.41 17.85 15.85
CA TYR A 18 10.57 16.65 15.92
C TYR A 18 10.21 16.18 14.52
N VAL A 19 10.36 14.88 14.26
CA VAL A 19 9.96 14.24 13.00
C VAL A 19 8.80 13.29 13.25
N ASN A 20 7.72 13.44 12.49
CA ASN A 20 6.61 12.50 12.49
C ASN A 20 6.91 11.37 11.50
N THR A 21 7.47 10.28 12.00
CA THR A 21 7.87 9.11 11.20
C THR A 21 6.68 8.50 10.45
N GLN A 22 5.50 8.42 11.06
CA GLN A 22 4.31 7.85 10.42
C GLN A 22 3.85 8.67 9.21
N ARG A 23 3.88 10.00 9.32
CA ARG A 23 3.56 10.88 8.20
C ARG A 23 4.56 10.74 7.07
N ILE A 24 5.85 10.63 7.38
CA ILE A 24 6.92 10.44 6.39
C ILE A 24 6.69 9.16 5.60
N PHE A 25 6.36 8.03 6.25
CA PHE A 25 6.10 6.78 5.55
C PHE A 25 4.82 6.81 4.69
N ARG A 26 3.75 7.47 5.16
CA ARG A 26 2.49 7.58 4.40
C ARG A 26 2.61 8.52 3.21
N ASP A 27 3.22 9.67 3.41
CA ASP A 27 3.34 10.72 2.38
C ASP A 27 4.60 10.51 1.51
N ALA A 28 5.40 9.48 1.80
CA ALA A 28 6.57 9.12 0.99
C ALA A 28 6.16 8.84 -0.46
N PRO A 29 6.80 9.48 -1.46
CA PRO A 29 6.55 9.20 -2.87
C PRO A 29 6.71 7.72 -3.24
N ALA A 30 7.63 7.02 -2.57
CA ALA A 30 7.84 5.58 -2.74
C ALA A 30 6.63 4.75 -2.30
N ALA A 31 6.01 5.08 -1.16
CA ALA A 31 4.83 4.38 -0.66
C ALA A 31 3.62 4.60 -1.56
N GLN A 32 3.39 5.84 -2.02
CA GLN A 32 2.32 6.13 -2.96
C GLN A 32 2.49 5.41 -4.30
N LYS A 33 3.72 5.33 -4.82
CA LYS A 33 4.01 4.60 -6.06
C LYS A 33 3.79 3.09 -5.90
N ALA A 34 4.19 2.52 -4.75
CA ALA A 34 3.94 1.12 -4.44
C ALA A 34 2.44 0.83 -4.30
N ALA A 35 1.69 1.68 -3.59
CA ALA A 35 0.24 1.55 -3.44
C ALA A 35 -0.48 1.58 -4.80
N LYS A 36 -0.19 2.55 -5.67
CA LYS A 36 -0.76 2.61 -7.03
C LYS A 36 -0.43 1.39 -7.88
N LYS A 37 0.79 0.85 -7.75
CA LYS A 37 1.18 -0.38 -8.47
C LYS A 37 0.36 -1.58 -7.98
N LEU A 38 0.19 -1.73 -6.67
CA LEU A 38 -0.62 -2.78 -6.08
C LEU A 38 -2.09 -2.65 -6.50
N GLU A 39 -2.67 -1.45 -6.43
CA GLU A 39 -4.04 -1.20 -6.90
C GLU A 39 -4.24 -1.65 -8.35
N GLY A 40 -3.30 -1.32 -9.25
CA GLY A 40 -3.36 -1.75 -10.65
C GLY A 40 -3.25 -3.27 -10.82
N GLU A 41 -2.33 -3.92 -10.11
CA GLU A 41 -2.15 -5.38 -10.17
C GLU A 41 -3.37 -6.14 -9.61
N PHE A 42 -3.89 -5.69 -8.46
CA PHE A 42 -5.06 -6.31 -7.84
C PHE A 42 -6.34 -6.07 -8.63
N ALA A 43 -6.54 -4.90 -9.21
CA ALA A 43 -7.70 -4.63 -10.06
C ALA A 43 -7.72 -5.53 -11.30
N LYS A 44 -6.57 -5.72 -11.96
CA LYS A 44 -6.46 -6.64 -13.10
C LYS A 44 -6.75 -8.08 -12.67
N ARG A 45 -6.17 -8.52 -11.55
CA ARG A 45 -6.40 -9.87 -11.03
C ARG A 45 -7.87 -10.11 -10.65
N ASP A 46 -8.54 -9.12 -10.07
CA ASP A 46 -9.97 -9.22 -9.75
C ASP A 46 -10.82 -9.39 -11.02
N GLN A 47 -10.55 -8.60 -12.07
CA GLN A 47 -11.23 -8.75 -13.35
C GLN A 47 -11.02 -10.13 -13.98
N ASP A 48 -9.79 -10.65 -13.94
CA ASP A 48 -9.47 -11.96 -14.48
C ASP A 48 -10.16 -13.08 -13.66
N LEU A 49 -10.21 -12.96 -12.34
CA LEU A 49 -10.96 -13.89 -11.47
C LEU A 49 -12.46 -13.86 -11.77
N GLN A 50 -13.06 -12.68 -11.95
CA GLN A 50 -14.47 -12.55 -12.31
C GLN A 50 -14.78 -13.17 -13.68
N ARG A 51 -13.88 -13.03 -14.67
CA ARG A 51 -14.03 -13.68 -15.98
C ARG A 51 -14.00 -15.20 -15.85
N MET A 52 -13.04 -15.75 -15.11
CA MET A 52 -12.96 -17.19 -14.89
C MET A 52 -14.20 -17.73 -14.19
N ALA A 53 -14.70 -17.03 -13.16
CA ALA A 53 -15.93 -17.41 -12.48
C ALA A 53 -17.13 -17.47 -13.45
N LYS A 54 -17.28 -16.47 -14.32
CA LYS A 54 -18.34 -16.47 -15.36
C LYS A 54 -18.17 -17.59 -16.37
N GLN A 55 -16.94 -17.89 -16.80
CA GLN A 55 -16.67 -18.99 -17.71
C GLN A 55 -17.03 -20.34 -17.09
N LEU A 56 -16.66 -20.56 -15.83
CA LEU A 56 -17.01 -21.78 -15.10
C LEU A 56 -18.52 -21.93 -14.94
N GLN A 57 -19.23 -20.86 -14.59
CA GLN A 57 -20.69 -20.86 -14.50
C GLN A 57 -21.33 -21.18 -15.86
N GLY A 58 -20.84 -20.58 -16.95
CA GLY A 58 -21.34 -20.86 -18.30
C GLY A 58 -21.10 -22.31 -18.75
N LEU A 59 -19.94 -22.89 -18.38
CA LEU A 59 -19.65 -24.30 -18.63
C LEU A 59 -20.58 -25.21 -17.82
N GLN A 60 -20.84 -24.88 -16.55
CA GLN A 60 -21.76 -25.63 -15.70
C GLN A 60 -23.19 -25.61 -16.27
N GLU A 61 -23.70 -24.43 -16.64
CA GLU A 61 -25.02 -24.31 -17.26
C GLU A 61 -25.12 -25.07 -18.58
N ASN A 62 -24.04 -25.10 -19.37
CA ASN A 62 -23.98 -25.85 -20.62
C ASN A 62 -24.03 -27.36 -20.38
N LEU A 63 -23.27 -27.86 -19.39
CA LEU A 63 -23.30 -29.26 -19.00
C LEU A 63 -24.68 -29.68 -18.46
N GLU A 64 -25.30 -28.86 -17.61
CA GLU A 64 -26.65 -29.13 -17.10
C GLU A 64 -27.66 -29.21 -18.25
N LYS A 65 -27.67 -28.22 -19.15
CA LYS A 65 -28.57 -28.22 -20.32
C LYS A 65 -28.34 -29.43 -21.23
N ASN A 66 -27.08 -29.76 -21.52
CA ASN A 66 -26.75 -30.89 -22.39
C ASN A 66 -26.93 -32.26 -21.73
N SER A 67 -26.83 -32.34 -20.39
CA SER A 67 -27.13 -33.57 -19.65
C SER A 67 -28.61 -33.95 -19.76
N VAL A 68 -29.50 -32.95 -19.79
CA VAL A 68 -30.94 -33.16 -19.96
C VAL A 68 -31.26 -33.68 -21.36
N THR A 69 -30.47 -33.33 -22.38
CA THR A 69 -30.63 -33.83 -23.76
C THR A 69 -29.93 -35.17 -24.03
N MET A 70 -29.04 -35.64 -23.15
CA MET A 70 -28.30 -36.91 -23.30
C MET A 70 -28.83 -38.03 -22.40
N ALA A 71 -29.85 -37.75 -21.59
CA ALA A 71 -30.52 -38.72 -20.72
C ALA A 71 -31.73 -39.41 -21.36
N GLU A 72 -32.01 -39.15 -22.65
CA GLU A 72 -33.00 -39.88 -23.46
C GLU A 72 -32.33 -40.72 -24.55
#